data_AF-A0A485M451-F1
#
_entry.id   AF-A0A485M451-F1
#
_cell.length_a   1.000
_cell.length_b   1.000
_cell.length_c   1.000
_cell.angle_alpha   90.00
_cell.angle_beta   90.00
_cell.angle_gamma   90.00
#
_symmetry.space_group_name_H-M   'P 1'
#
loop_
_entity.id
_entity.type
_entity.pdbx_description
1 polymer ?
#
loop_
_entity_poly.entity_id
_entity_poly.type
_entity_poly.pdbx_seq_one_letter_code
_entity_poly.pdbx_strand_id
1 'polypeptide(L)'
;MSLATTTSGAVIYYTTDGSNPKESATRKEYTEPFKVGTTTVVRAVAFKDSLSSDILISAYTITEPDAAEPNGEDDPPATGDDNPPAAGDAGGLVDMKGHWAAQTVQELVEQGIISGYEDNTFRPDNLINRAECSAILARALNLSAGAATLDAFSDSADVPAWAKDPVAAAVEAALLKGYPEADGSTTFRPARQVTRAELAVILSRVVVKELGEQQPAAASFADLEKIPTWALDGINIAAEKGLVQGYPDGTFQPDKEVTRAEAAAMIARLLGAL
;
A
#
# COMPACT_ATOMS: atom_id res chain seq x y z
N MET A 1 -18.71 21.54 12.08
CA MET A 1 -17.25 21.34 12.26
C MET A 1 -16.57 22.70 12.27
N SER A 2 -15.51 22.89 13.05
CA SER A 2 -14.74 24.13 13.08
C SER A 2 -13.26 23.88 12.84
N LEU A 3 -12.64 24.68 11.96
CA LEU A 3 -11.19 24.73 11.77
C LEU A 3 -10.64 25.96 12.53
N ALA A 4 -9.43 25.83 13.08
CA ALA A 4 -8.77 26.92 13.80
C ALA A 4 -7.26 26.90 13.59
N THR A 5 -6.63 28.06 13.68
CA THR A 5 -5.17 28.22 13.67
C THR A 5 -4.78 29.18 14.79
N THR A 6 -3.66 28.89 15.47
CA THR A 6 -3.09 29.79 16.48
C THR A 6 -2.21 30.89 15.86
N THR A 7 -1.91 30.79 14.56
CA THR A 7 -1.12 31.80 13.84
C THR A 7 -2.00 33.00 13.48
N SER A 8 -1.84 34.10 14.21
CA SER A 8 -2.55 35.34 13.93
C SER A 8 -2.29 35.85 12.50
N GLY A 9 -3.37 36.18 11.78
CA GLY A 9 -3.35 36.64 10.39
C GLY A 9 -3.22 35.54 9.34
N ALA A 10 -3.23 34.26 9.73
CA ALA A 10 -3.25 33.15 8.77
C ALA A 10 -4.68 32.89 8.26
N VAL A 11 -4.79 32.58 6.97
CA VAL A 11 -6.04 32.20 6.30
C VAL A 11 -6.05 30.69 6.10
N ILE A 12 -7.13 30.02 6.51
CA ILE A 12 -7.28 28.58 6.33
C ILE A 12 -8.05 28.31 5.03
N TYR A 13 -7.51 27.43 4.19
CA TYR A 13 -8.22 26.86 3.04
C TYR A 13 -8.45 25.38 3.27
N TYR A 14 -9.58 24.87 2.79
CA TYR A 14 -9.92 23.46 2.90
C TYR A 14 -10.61 22.91 1.66
N THR A 15 -10.58 21.60 1.51
CA THR A 15 -11.34 20.83 0.52
C THR A 15 -12.13 19.76 1.24
N THR A 16 -13.23 19.31 0.63
CA THR A 16 -14.13 18.25 1.15
C THR A 16 -14.24 17.06 0.21
N ASP A 17 -13.62 17.16 -0.96
CA ASP A 17 -13.57 16.14 -2.02
C ASP A 17 -12.25 15.36 -2.01
N GLY A 18 -11.41 15.53 -0.98
CA GLY A 18 -10.10 14.88 -0.86
C GLY A 18 -8.97 15.52 -1.68
N SER A 19 -9.23 16.55 -2.48
CA SER A 19 -8.20 17.21 -3.30
C SER A 19 -7.22 18.06 -2.47
N ASN A 20 -6.01 18.32 -2.97
CA ASN A 20 -4.99 19.08 -2.25
C ASN A 20 -5.38 20.58 -2.09
N PRO A 21 -5.61 21.10 -0.87
CA PRO A 21 -6.07 22.48 -0.67
C PRO A 21 -5.00 23.55 -0.97
N LYS A 22 -3.73 23.17 -1.20
CA LYS A 22 -2.69 24.14 -1.63
C LYS A 22 -2.89 24.61 -3.07
N GLU A 23 -3.48 23.77 -3.92
CA GLU A 23 -3.50 23.97 -5.38
C GLU A 23 -4.88 23.77 -6.00
N SER A 24 -5.76 23.02 -5.35
CA SER A 24 -7.06 22.65 -5.91
C SER A 24 -7.95 23.86 -6.18
N ALA A 25 -8.56 23.89 -7.36
CA ALA A 25 -9.60 24.84 -7.72
C ALA A 25 -10.89 24.65 -6.89
N THR A 26 -11.07 23.49 -6.24
CA THR A 26 -12.21 23.21 -5.37
C THR A 26 -12.01 23.66 -3.92
N ARG A 27 -10.83 24.22 -3.60
CA ARG A 27 -10.53 24.74 -2.25
C ARG A 27 -11.48 25.88 -1.89
N LYS A 28 -11.88 25.91 -0.63
CA LYS A 28 -12.72 26.94 -0.03
C LYS A 28 -11.94 27.62 1.09
N GLU A 29 -12.04 28.94 1.17
CA GLU A 29 -11.59 29.66 2.35
C GLU A 29 -12.51 29.33 3.53
N TYR A 30 -11.94 29.04 4.70
CA TYR A 30 -12.69 28.78 5.91
C TYR A 30 -13.02 30.10 6.61
N THR A 31 -14.28 30.53 6.48
CA THR A 31 -14.80 31.76 7.09
C THR A 31 -15.83 31.49 8.18
N GLU A 32 -16.49 30.33 8.13
CA GLU A 32 -17.50 29.91 9.10
C GLU A 32 -17.56 28.38 9.24
N PRO A 33 -18.08 27.85 10.37
CA PRO A 33 -18.30 26.42 10.54
C PRO A 33 -19.21 25.85 9.44
N PHE A 34 -18.82 24.70 8.87
CA PHE A 34 -19.63 23.97 7.88
C PHE A 34 -20.23 22.69 8.45
N LYS A 35 -21.29 22.21 7.79
CA LYS A 35 -21.96 20.94 8.09
C LYS A 35 -21.38 19.83 7.22
N VAL A 36 -21.19 18.67 7.82
CA VAL A 36 -20.82 17.44 7.13
C VAL A 36 -22.05 16.54 7.17
N GLY A 37 -22.64 16.28 6.01
CA GLY A 37 -23.91 15.53 5.89
C GLY A 37 -23.74 14.07 5.47
N THR A 38 -22.55 13.69 5.02
CA THR A 38 -22.15 12.34 4.61
C THR A 38 -20.68 12.13 4.99
N THR A 39 -20.18 10.90 4.90
CA THR A 39 -18.75 10.63 5.11
C THR A 39 -17.90 11.54 4.22
N THR A 40 -17.03 12.35 4.82
CA THR A 40 -16.29 13.43 4.14
C THR A 40 -14.85 13.50 4.66
N VAL A 41 -13.90 13.58 3.73
CA VAL A 41 -12.49 13.88 4.05
C VAL A 41 -12.28 15.38 3.92
N VAL A 42 -11.91 16.02 5.02
CA VAL A 42 -11.54 17.43 5.06
C VAL A 42 -10.03 17.53 5.05
N ARG A 43 -9.46 18.10 3.99
CA ARG A 43 -8.05 18.51 3.95
C ARG A 43 -7.98 20.02 4.15
N ALA A 44 -7.14 20.50 5.05
CA ALA A 44 -7.01 21.90 5.39
C ALA A 44 -5.55 22.33 5.44
N VAL A 45 -5.27 23.57 5.02
CA VAL A 45 -3.95 24.20 5.08
C VAL A 45 -4.12 25.65 5.51
N ALA A 46 -3.22 26.13 6.38
CA ALA A 46 -3.16 27.53 6.74
C ALA A 46 -2.05 28.24 5.94
N PHE A 47 -2.37 29.41 5.38
CA PHE A 47 -1.41 30.29 4.70
C PHE A 47 -1.21 31.58 5.47
N LYS A 48 0.02 32.06 5.53
CA LYS A 48 0.37 33.42 5.96
C LYS A 48 1.51 33.93 5.10
N ASP A 49 1.27 35.03 4.39
CA ASP A 49 2.19 35.58 3.40
C ASP A 49 2.59 34.49 2.37
N SER A 50 3.88 34.16 2.25
CA SER A 50 4.39 33.09 1.38
C SER A 50 4.54 31.73 2.06
N LEU A 51 4.17 31.61 3.34
CA LEU A 51 4.31 30.38 4.13
C LEU A 51 3.00 29.60 4.16
N SER A 52 3.13 28.27 4.23
CA SER A 52 1.99 27.35 4.39
C SER A 52 2.30 26.33 5.49
N SER A 53 1.26 25.89 6.20
CA SER A 53 1.35 24.74 7.09
C SER A 53 1.50 23.43 6.30
N ASP A 54 1.73 22.33 7.04
CA ASP A 54 1.38 21.01 6.54
C ASP A 54 -0.14 20.91 6.33
N ILE A 55 -0.55 19.98 5.47
CA ILE A 55 -1.96 19.72 5.22
C ILE A 55 -2.50 18.89 6.38
N LEU A 56 -3.40 19.49 7.16
CA LEU A 56 -4.22 18.78 8.14
C LEU A 56 -5.25 17.95 7.38
N ILE A 57 -5.42 16.68 7.74
CA ILE A 57 -6.43 15.80 7.16
C ILE A 57 -7.30 15.29 8.31
N SER A 58 -8.63 15.42 8.17
CA SER A 58 -9.60 14.92 9.13
C SER A 58 -10.76 14.26 8.39
N ALA A 59 -11.02 12.99 8.70
CA ALA A 59 -12.15 12.25 8.17
C ALA A 59 -13.32 12.29 9.16
N TYR A 60 -14.52 12.54 8.65
CA TYR A 60 -15.76 12.50 9.42
C TYR A 60 -16.65 11.44 8.82
N THR A 61 -16.83 10.34 9.55
CA THR A 61 -17.65 9.20 9.13
C THR A 61 -19.01 9.28 9.81
N ILE A 62 -20.09 9.17 9.03
CA ILE A 62 -21.46 9.05 9.57
C ILE A 62 -21.86 7.58 9.38
N THR A 63 -21.89 6.82 10.47
CA THR A 63 -22.30 5.41 10.48
C THR A 63 -23.79 5.28 10.78
N GLU A 64 -24.53 4.55 9.95
CA GLU A 64 -25.82 3.96 10.33
C GLU A 64 -25.55 2.65 11.08
N PRO A 65 -26.35 2.27 12.10
CA PRO A 65 -26.10 1.05 12.85
C PRO A 65 -26.78 -0.15 12.17
N ASP A 66 -26.04 -1.20 11.80
CA ASP A 66 -26.54 -2.57 12.03
C ASP A 66 -25.51 -3.71 12.00
N ALA A 67 -25.91 -4.74 12.77
CA ALA A 67 -25.76 -6.19 12.67
C ALA A 67 -24.39 -6.87 12.85
N ALA A 68 -24.35 -7.75 13.85
CA ALA A 68 -23.25 -8.58 14.29
C ALA A 68 -22.86 -9.71 13.31
N GLU A 69 -21.57 -10.04 13.34
CA GLU A 69 -20.84 -11.06 12.57
C GLU A 69 -21.21 -12.53 12.88
N PRO A 70 -20.74 -13.44 12.00
CA PRO A 70 -19.85 -14.48 12.48
C PRO A 70 -18.52 -14.60 11.69
N ASN A 71 -17.48 -15.05 12.41
CA ASN A 71 -16.09 -15.24 11.99
C ASN A 71 -15.86 -16.14 10.75
N GLY A 72 -14.85 -15.76 9.96
CA GLY A 72 -13.74 -16.65 9.59
C GLY A 72 -13.72 -17.20 8.16
N GLU A 73 -13.34 -16.35 7.19
CA GLU A 73 -12.66 -16.61 5.89
C GLU A 73 -12.92 -15.37 5.02
N ASP A 74 -12.22 -14.26 5.28
CA ASP A 74 -12.38 -13.03 4.50
C ASP A 74 -11.62 -13.13 3.17
N ASP A 75 -12.34 -13.68 2.20
CA ASP A 75 -12.05 -13.85 0.77
C ASP A 75 -11.76 -12.49 0.06
N PRO A 76 -11.19 -12.49 -1.16
CA PRO A 76 -10.72 -11.31 -1.87
C PRO A 76 -11.91 -10.55 -2.48
N PRO A 77 -11.71 -9.30 -2.93
CA PRO A 77 -12.50 -8.78 -4.01
C PRO A 77 -11.65 -8.77 -5.28
N ALA A 78 -12.06 -9.60 -6.22
CA ALA A 78 -12.05 -9.28 -7.63
C ALA A 78 -13.31 -9.94 -8.22
N THR A 79 -14.30 -9.15 -8.63
CA THR A 79 -15.37 -9.68 -9.48
C THR A 79 -15.36 -8.97 -10.81
N GLY A 80 -15.11 -9.75 -11.85
CA GLY A 80 -15.19 -9.35 -13.24
C GLY A 80 -14.61 -10.38 -14.21
N ASP A 81 -14.85 -11.68 -13.99
CA ASP A 81 -15.16 -12.65 -15.04
C ASP A 81 -15.50 -14.03 -14.43
N ASP A 82 -16.68 -14.52 -14.81
CA ASP A 82 -17.33 -15.71 -14.27
C ASP A 82 -16.71 -17.02 -14.79
N ASN A 83 -15.77 -17.60 -14.04
CA ASN A 83 -15.57 -19.06 -13.87
C ASN A 83 -14.44 -19.29 -12.85
N PRO A 84 -14.56 -20.13 -11.80
CA PRO A 84 -13.38 -20.54 -11.04
C PRO A 84 -12.44 -21.29 -12.00
N PRO A 85 -11.23 -20.79 -12.28
CA PRO A 85 -10.30 -21.48 -13.17
C PRO A 85 -9.92 -22.81 -12.52
N ALA A 86 -9.95 -23.88 -13.30
CA ALA A 86 -9.61 -25.22 -12.84
C ALA A 86 -8.23 -25.23 -12.16
N ALA A 87 -8.14 -25.89 -11.01
CA ALA A 87 -6.92 -26.02 -10.20
C ALA A 87 -5.71 -26.42 -11.06
N GLY A 88 -4.86 -25.43 -11.35
CA GLY A 88 -3.56 -25.62 -11.95
C GLY A 88 -2.57 -26.20 -10.94
N ASP A 89 -1.70 -27.09 -11.41
CA ASP A 89 -0.53 -27.57 -10.67
C ASP A 89 0.47 -26.42 -10.62
N ALA A 90 0.60 -25.75 -9.46
CA ALA A 90 1.41 -24.55 -9.27
C ALA A 90 2.92 -24.83 -9.35
N GLY A 91 3.41 -25.26 -10.52
CA GLY A 91 4.82 -25.55 -10.76
C GLY A 91 5.41 -26.62 -9.82
N GLY A 92 4.60 -27.53 -9.28
CA GLY A 92 5.04 -28.54 -8.30
C GLY A 92 5.01 -28.07 -6.84
N LEU A 93 4.43 -26.90 -6.54
CA LEU A 93 4.23 -26.40 -5.17
C LEU A 93 3.07 -27.13 -4.49
N VAL A 94 3.39 -27.98 -3.51
CA VAL A 94 2.44 -28.99 -2.98
C VAL A 94 1.31 -28.41 -2.14
N ASP A 95 1.53 -27.24 -1.54
CA ASP A 95 0.61 -26.53 -0.64
C ASP A 95 -0.28 -25.51 -1.35
N MET A 96 -0.14 -25.37 -2.67
CA MET A 96 -1.01 -24.50 -3.47
C MET A 96 -2.25 -25.23 -4.02
N LYS A 97 -2.31 -26.56 -3.90
CA LYS A 97 -3.43 -27.33 -4.46
C LYS A 97 -4.76 -26.94 -3.80
N GLY A 98 -5.67 -26.40 -4.60
CA GLY A 98 -7.00 -25.97 -4.13
C GLY A 98 -7.01 -24.62 -3.42
N HIS A 99 -5.86 -23.95 -3.30
CA HIS A 99 -5.76 -22.60 -2.76
C HIS A 99 -6.24 -21.57 -3.78
N TRP A 100 -6.94 -20.51 -3.36
CA TRP A 100 -7.50 -19.49 -4.27
C TRP A 100 -6.44 -18.83 -5.15
N ALA A 101 -5.23 -18.63 -4.61
CA ALA A 101 -4.10 -18.03 -5.32
C ALA A 101 -3.30 -19.01 -6.20
N ALA A 102 -3.71 -20.28 -6.34
CA ALA A 102 -2.94 -21.32 -7.02
C ALA A 102 -2.52 -20.92 -8.44
N GLN A 103 -3.48 -20.47 -9.25
CA GLN A 103 -3.20 -20.08 -10.63
C GLN A 103 -2.28 -18.86 -10.69
N THR A 104 -2.57 -17.82 -9.91
CA THR A 104 -1.74 -16.61 -9.89
C THR A 104 -0.29 -16.93 -9.49
N VAL A 105 -0.10 -17.77 -8.47
CA VAL A 105 1.25 -18.20 -8.06
C VAL A 105 1.90 -19.03 -9.15
N GLN A 106 1.16 -19.92 -9.82
CA GLN A 106 1.68 -20.70 -10.96
C GLN A 106 2.21 -19.79 -12.07
N GLU A 107 1.44 -18.79 -12.49
CA GLU A 107 1.82 -17.85 -13.54
C GLU A 107 3.09 -17.07 -13.17
N LEU A 108 3.19 -16.64 -11.91
CA LEU A 108 4.38 -15.95 -11.40
C LEU A 108 5.60 -16.87 -11.28
N VAL A 109 5.40 -18.17 -11.03
CA VAL A 109 6.47 -19.19 -11.04
C VAL A 109 6.97 -19.44 -12.46
N GLU A 110 6.06 -19.57 -13.43
CA GLU A 110 6.39 -19.76 -14.85
C GLU A 110 7.17 -18.56 -15.43
N GLN A 111 6.88 -17.35 -14.94
CA GLN A 111 7.62 -16.13 -15.27
C GLN A 111 8.95 -15.98 -14.49
N GLY A 112 9.25 -16.88 -13.55
CA GLY A 112 10.45 -16.82 -12.72
C GLY A 112 10.43 -15.72 -11.66
N ILE A 113 9.27 -15.12 -11.38
CA ILE A 113 9.08 -14.02 -10.43
C ILE A 113 9.00 -14.55 -9.00
N ILE A 114 8.26 -15.65 -8.83
CA ILE A 114 8.13 -16.37 -7.56
C ILE A 114 8.91 -17.68 -7.63
N SER A 115 9.53 -18.03 -6.51
CA SER A 115 10.05 -19.36 -6.25
C SER A 115 9.51 -19.84 -4.91
N GLY A 116 9.22 -21.13 -4.82
CA GLY A 116 8.92 -21.77 -3.53
C GLY A 116 10.17 -21.92 -2.66
N TYR A 117 9.98 -22.53 -1.50
CA TYR A 117 11.05 -23.00 -0.63
C TYR A 117 11.60 -24.34 -1.12
N GLU A 118 12.75 -24.74 -0.57
CA GLU A 118 13.46 -25.99 -0.94
C GLU A 118 12.62 -27.26 -0.69
N ASP A 119 11.61 -27.17 0.16
CA ASP A 119 10.66 -28.25 0.49
C ASP A 119 9.48 -28.34 -0.50
N ASN A 120 9.54 -27.63 -1.63
CA ASN A 120 8.48 -27.51 -2.64
C ASN A 120 7.18 -26.89 -2.10
N THR A 121 7.27 -26.00 -1.11
CA THR A 121 6.13 -25.22 -0.60
C THR A 121 6.19 -23.76 -1.04
N PHE A 122 5.04 -23.09 -1.17
CA PHE A 122 4.96 -21.65 -1.32
C PHE A 122 4.68 -20.93 0.00
N ARG A 123 3.98 -21.60 0.91
CA ARG A 123 3.46 -21.12 2.20
C ARG A 123 2.52 -19.92 2.01
N PRO A 124 1.39 -20.10 1.29
CA PRO A 124 0.53 -19.01 0.86
C PRO A 124 0.00 -18.16 2.02
N ASP A 125 -0.34 -18.79 3.14
CA ASP A 125 -0.94 -18.14 4.32
C ASP A 125 0.10 -17.59 5.31
N ASN A 126 1.39 -17.84 5.07
CA ASN A 126 2.42 -17.19 5.85
C ASN A 126 2.49 -15.71 5.50
N LEU A 127 2.74 -14.87 6.50
CA LEU A 127 2.98 -13.45 6.29
C LEU A 127 4.28 -13.22 5.52
N ILE A 128 4.24 -12.29 4.56
CA ILE A 128 5.39 -11.93 3.75
C ILE A 128 6.25 -10.91 4.49
N ASN A 129 7.55 -11.21 4.59
CA ASN A 129 8.51 -10.27 5.15
C ASN A 129 9.08 -9.33 4.09
N ARG A 130 9.75 -8.27 4.54
CA ARG A 130 10.33 -7.25 3.67
C ARG A 130 11.38 -7.78 2.70
N ALA A 131 12.21 -8.74 3.11
CA ALA A 131 13.21 -9.34 2.23
C ALA A 131 12.57 -10.17 1.10
N GLU A 132 11.54 -10.96 1.42
CA GLU A 132 10.77 -11.72 0.44
C GLU A 132 10.02 -10.80 -0.53
N CYS A 133 9.37 -9.75 -0.02
CA CYS A 133 8.69 -8.75 -0.83
C CYS A 133 9.66 -8.05 -1.81
N SER A 134 10.84 -7.64 -1.33
CA SER A 134 11.90 -7.08 -2.20
C SER A 134 12.33 -8.07 -3.28
N ALA A 135 12.46 -9.36 -2.95
CA ALA A 135 12.87 -10.36 -3.92
C ALA A 135 11.84 -10.59 -5.02
N ILE A 136 10.55 -10.62 -4.69
CA ILE A 136 9.49 -10.74 -5.69
C ILE A 136 9.46 -9.49 -6.59
N LEU A 137 9.50 -8.29 -6.01
CA LEU A 137 9.48 -7.04 -6.77
C LEU A 137 10.71 -6.87 -7.67
N ALA A 138 11.90 -7.23 -7.19
CA ALA A 138 13.11 -7.16 -8.00
C ALA A 138 13.02 -8.08 -9.22
N ARG A 139 12.49 -9.30 -9.07
CA ARG A 139 12.29 -10.20 -10.22
C ARG A 139 11.16 -9.71 -11.14
N ALA A 140 10.03 -9.31 -10.55
CA ALA A 140 8.87 -8.82 -11.29
C ALA A 140 9.20 -7.63 -12.21
N LEU A 141 10.09 -6.75 -11.75
CA LEU A 141 10.47 -5.53 -12.47
C LEU A 141 11.85 -5.64 -13.12
N ASN A 142 12.45 -6.84 -13.13
CA ASN A 142 13.78 -7.10 -13.65
C ASN A 142 14.84 -6.09 -13.13
N LEU A 143 14.80 -5.79 -11.83
CA LEU A 143 15.73 -4.88 -11.17
C LEU A 143 17.05 -5.60 -10.92
N SER A 144 18.15 -4.94 -11.28
CA SER A 144 19.49 -5.32 -10.88
C SER A 144 20.06 -4.30 -9.91
N ALA A 145 20.67 -4.77 -8.81
CA ALA A 145 21.47 -3.89 -7.97
C ALA A 145 22.65 -3.37 -8.80
N GLY A 146 22.80 -2.05 -8.86
CA GLY A 146 23.91 -1.37 -9.52
C GLY A 146 25.07 -1.22 -8.56
N ALA A 147 25.23 -0.01 -8.01
CA ALA A 147 26.30 0.34 -7.08
C ALA A 147 25.84 0.37 -5.61
N ALA A 148 24.54 0.18 -5.34
CA ALA A 148 24.00 0.25 -3.99
C ALA A 148 24.51 -0.91 -3.12
N THR A 149 25.20 -0.58 -2.04
CA THR A 149 25.50 -1.52 -0.96
C THR A 149 24.48 -1.34 0.16
N LEU A 150 24.20 -2.43 0.88
CA LEU A 150 23.31 -2.39 2.05
C LEU A 150 23.97 -1.73 3.27
N ASP A 151 25.18 -1.19 3.13
CA ASP A 151 25.98 -0.62 4.22
C ASP A 151 25.34 0.60 4.88
N ALA A 152 24.36 1.23 4.19
CA ALA A 152 23.53 2.29 4.76
C ALA A 152 22.60 1.77 5.89
N PHE A 153 22.42 0.45 6.00
CA PHE A 153 21.58 -0.19 7.01
C PHE A 153 22.44 -0.87 8.08
N SER A 154 22.20 -0.51 9.35
CA SER A 154 22.94 -1.05 10.50
C SER A 154 22.65 -2.54 10.75
N ASP A 155 21.52 -3.04 10.25
CA ASP A 155 21.09 -4.44 10.29
C ASP A 155 21.29 -5.17 8.94
N SER A 156 22.16 -4.67 8.07
CA SER A 156 22.45 -5.30 6.77
C SER A 156 22.97 -6.74 6.87
N ALA A 157 23.56 -7.11 8.01
CA ALA A 157 23.97 -8.48 8.32
C ALA A 157 22.78 -9.44 8.50
N ASP A 158 21.59 -8.94 8.85
CA ASP A 158 20.38 -9.73 9.06
C ASP A 158 19.68 -10.05 7.73
N VAL A 159 20.09 -9.43 6.62
CA VAL A 159 19.57 -9.72 5.28
C VAL A 159 20.15 -11.06 4.81
N PRO A 160 19.32 -12.08 4.55
CA PRO A 160 19.78 -13.38 4.07
C PRO A 160 20.59 -13.24 2.77
N ALA A 161 21.61 -14.08 2.59
CA ALA A 161 22.50 -14.00 1.43
C ALA A 161 21.75 -14.00 0.09
N TRP A 162 20.70 -14.82 -0.05
CA TRP A 162 19.86 -14.90 -1.25
C TRP A 162 19.04 -13.63 -1.53
N ALA A 163 18.81 -12.80 -0.51
CA ALA A 163 18.01 -11.59 -0.57
C ALA A 163 18.84 -10.31 -0.70
N LYS A 164 20.17 -10.37 -0.60
CA LYS A 164 21.02 -9.18 -0.59
C LYS A 164 20.88 -8.36 -1.87
N ASP A 165 21.08 -8.97 -3.03
CA ASP A 165 20.99 -8.27 -4.31
C ASP A 165 19.57 -7.77 -4.59
N PRO A 166 18.50 -8.57 -4.39
CA PRO A 166 17.14 -8.08 -4.58
C PRO A 166 16.75 -6.94 -3.62
N VAL A 167 17.17 -6.99 -2.35
CA VAL A 167 16.92 -5.90 -1.40
C VAL A 167 17.67 -4.64 -1.83
N ALA A 168 18.94 -4.76 -2.24
CA ALA A 168 19.71 -3.62 -2.72
C ALA A 168 19.05 -3.00 -3.96
N ALA A 169 18.61 -3.82 -4.92
CA ALA A 169 17.93 -3.37 -6.13
C ALA A 169 16.61 -2.64 -5.81
N ALA A 170 15.80 -3.17 -4.90
CA ALA A 170 14.53 -2.56 -4.52
C ALA A 170 14.72 -1.24 -3.74
N VAL A 171 15.78 -1.12 -2.94
CA VAL A 171 16.17 0.12 -2.26
C VAL A 171 16.70 1.15 -3.24
N GLU A 172 17.58 0.75 -4.17
CA GLU A 172 18.12 1.63 -5.23
C GLU A 172 17.02 2.15 -6.15
N ALA A 173 16.02 1.31 -6.45
CA ALA A 173 14.82 1.71 -7.17
C ALA A 173 13.86 2.60 -6.36
N ALA A 174 14.18 2.90 -5.09
CA ALA A 174 13.38 3.64 -4.12
C ALA A 174 12.00 3.03 -3.82
N LEU A 175 11.82 1.74 -4.11
CA LEU A 175 10.57 1.01 -3.85
C LEU A 175 10.43 0.73 -2.36
N LEU A 176 11.51 0.27 -1.71
CA LEU A 176 11.58 0.12 -0.25
C LEU A 176 12.59 1.11 0.34
N LYS A 177 12.31 1.54 1.58
CA LYS A 177 13.16 2.44 2.36
C LYS A 177 13.37 1.83 3.74
N GLY A 178 14.49 2.17 4.39
CA GLY A 178 14.74 1.80 5.78
C GLY A 178 14.01 2.71 6.77
N TYR A 179 14.07 2.32 8.03
CA TYR A 179 13.48 3.04 9.15
C TYR A 179 14.58 3.76 9.93
N PRO A 180 14.48 5.07 10.15
CA PRO A 180 15.41 5.78 11.02
C PRO A 180 15.22 5.31 12.47
N GLU A 181 16.34 5.10 13.15
CA GLU A 181 16.39 4.72 14.55
C GLU A 181 16.70 5.93 15.45
N ALA A 182 16.43 5.79 16.75
CA ALA A 182 16.65 6.87 17.71
C ALA A 182 18.13 7.28 17.87
N ASP A 183 19.06 6.38 17.54
CA ASP A 183 20.50 6.62 17.56
C ASP A 183 21.03 7.29 16.28
N GLY A 184 20.14 7.60 15.33
CA GLY A 184 20.48 8.18 14.03
C GLY A 184 20.90 7.18 12.97
N SER A 185 20.97 5.88 13.29
CA SER A 185 21.16 4.83 12.30
C SER A 185 19.87 4.58 11.50
N THR A 186 19.96 3.78 10.45
CA THR A 186 18.79 3.33 9.68
C THR A 186 18.82 1.81 9.61
N THR A 187 17.67 1.15 9.82
CA THR A 187 17.52 -0.31 9.68
C THR A 187 16.63 -0.66 8.50
N PHE A 188 16.91 -1.76 7.81
CA PHE A 188 16.05 -2.29 6.76
C PHE A 188 14.92 -3.17 7.32
N ARG A 189 15.17 -3.87 8.42
CA ARG A 189 14.27 -4.82 9.11
C ARG A 189 13.81 -5.97 8.20
N PRO A 190 14.73 -6.81 7.68
CA PRO A 190 14.43 -7.79 6.62
C PRO A 190 13.36 -8.81 6.99
N ALA A 191 13.31 -9.22 8.26
CA ALA A 191 12.34 -10.21 8.76
C ALA A 191 11.00 -9.59 9.21
N ARG A 192 10.87 -8.25 9.24
CA ARG A 192 9.60 -7.60 9.61
C ARG A 192 8.57 -7.87 8.52
N GLN A 193 7.35 -8.19 8.93
CA GLN A 193 6.23 -8.36 8.02
C GLN A 193 5.82 -7.04 7.36
N VAL A 194 5.26 -7.15 6.16
CA VAL A 194 4.78 -6.01 5.39
C VAL A 194 3.31 -5.80 5.69
N THR A 195 2.92 -4.56 6.02
CA THR A 195 1.49 -4.23 6.19
C THR A 195 0.83 -3.92 4.85
N ARG A 196 -0.51 -3.97 4.81
CA ARG A 196 -1.27 -3.71 3.59
C ARG A 196 -1.07 -2.29 3.06
N ALA A 197 -0.98 -1.31 3.96
CA ALA A 197 -0.63 0.07 3.59
C ALA A 197 0.78 0.17 3.01
N GLU A 198 1.76 -0.52 3.60
CA GLU A 198 3.12 -0.52 3.09
C GLU A 198 3.20 -1.13 1.69
N LEU A 199 2.57 -2.28 1.47
CA LEU A 199 2.58 -2.90 0.15
C LEU A 199 1.88 -2.03 -0.90
N ALA A 200 0.71 -1.46 -0.58
CA ALA A 200 0.01 -0.55 -1.50
C ALA A 200 0.89 0.65 -1.92
N VAL A 201 1.60 1.25 -0.96
CA VAL A 201 2.54 2.36 -1.23
C VAL A 201 3.75 1.91 -2.05
N ILE A 202 4.25 0.69 -1.83
CA ILE A 202 5.34 0.14 -2.65
C ILE A 202 4.87 -0.02 -4.10
N LEU A 203 3.68 -0.60 -4.31
CA LEU A 203 3.13 -0.79 -5.66
C LEU A 203 2.81 0.55 -6.34
N SER A 204 2.30 1.54 -5.61
CA SER A 204 2.04 2.87 -6.16
C SER A 204 3.34 3.57 -6.62
N ARG A 205 4.47 3.34 -5.94
CA ARG A 205 5.78 3.84 -6.39
C ARG A 205 6.19 3.23 -7.72
N VAL A 206 5.89 1.94 -7.94
CA VAL A 206 6.13 1.30 -9.23
C VAL A 206 5.26 1.94 -10.30
N VAL A 207 3.96 2.11 -10.04
CA VAL A 207 3.04 2.79 -10.97
C VAL A 207 3.55 4.18 -11.35
N VAL A 208 3.95 5.00 -10.37
CA VAL A 208 4.45 6.35 -10.63
C VAL A 208 5.75 6.33 -11.45
N LYS A 209 6.62 5.35 -11.19
CA LYS A 209 7.90 5.22 -11.88
C LYS A 209 7.74 4.79 -13.34
N GLU A 210 6.87 3.81 -13.59
CA GLU A 210 6.68 3.22 -14.92
C GLU A 210 5.68 4.00 -15.78
N LEU A 211 4.64 4.58 -15.16
CA LEU A 211 3.52 5.23 -15.86
C LEU A 211 3.47 6.76 -15.64
N GLY A 212 4.41 7.33 -14.89
CA GLY A 212 4.49 8.76 -14.59
C GLY A 212 3.61 9.20 -13.41
N GLU A 213 3.62 10.50 -13.10
CA GLU A 213 2.85 11.06 -11.98
C GLU A 213 1.35 10.76 -12.10
N GLN A 214 0.78 10.26 -11.01
CA GLN A 214 -0.65 9.92 -10.92
C GLN A 214 -1.37 10.95 -10.06
N GLN A 215 -2.59 11.32 -10.45
CA GLN A 215 -3.45 12.17 -9.63
C GLN A 215 -4.34 11.26 -8.76
N PRO A 216 -4.08 11.10 -7.45
CA PRO A 216 -4.82 10.16 -6.61
C PRO A 216 -6.30 10.55 -6.50
N ALA A 217 -7.19 9.66 -6.96
CA ALA A 217 -8.61 9.74 -6.65
C ALA A 217 -8.90 9.18 -5.25
N ALA A 218 -9.70 9.88 -4.44
CA ALA A 218 -10.02 9.42 -3.10
C ALA A 218 -10.81 8.11 -3.13
N ALA A 219 -10.23 7.03 -2.61
CA ALA A 219 -10.93 5.78 -2.41
C ALA A 219 -11.89 5.88 -1.22
N SER A 220 -13.02 5.18 -1.31
CA SER A 220 -14.02 5.11 -0.25
C SER A 220 -13.77 3.88 0.63
N PHE A 221 -13.03 4.06 1.72
CA PHE A 221 -12.86 3.02 2.75
C PHE A 221 -13.58 3.44 4.04
N ALA A 222 -14.14 2.48 4.76
CA ALA A 222 -14.87 2.72 6.00
C ALA A 222 -13.96 3.13 7.17
N ASP A 223 -12.69 2.75 7.12
CA ASP A 223 -11.66 3.00 8.14
C ASP A 223 -10.61 4.02 7.70
N LEU A 224 -11.01 5.03 6.93
CA LEU A 224 -10.14 6.11 6.45
C LEU A 224 -9.35 6.79 7.59
N GLU A 225 -9.92 6.91 8.80
CA GLU A 225 -9.21 7.51 9.94
C GLU A 225 -8.03 6.68 10.45
N LYS A 226 -7.97 5.38 10.13
CA LYS A 226 -6.84 4.50 10.48
C LYS A 226 -5.72 4.57 9.45
N ILE A 227 -5.98 5.09 8.25
CA ILE A 227 -4.97 5.21 7.21
C ILE A 227 -4.02 6.35 7.56
N PRO A 228 -2.71 6.08 7.74
CA PRO A 228 -1.77 7.14 8.06
C PRO A 228 -1.55 8.05 6.85
N THR A 229 -1.36 9.35 7.11
CA THR A 229 -1.21 10.38 6.06
C THR A 229 -0.14 10.04 5.02
N TRP A 230 0.95 9.40 5.42
CA TRP A 230 2.05 9.02 4.52
C TRP A 230 1.64 7.95 3.50
N ALA A 231 0.60 7.17 3.78
CA ALA A 231 0.15 6.06 2.93
C ALA A 231 -1.05 6.43 2.04
N LEU A 232 -1.79 7.48 2.39
CA LEU A 232 -3.08 7.80 1.78
C LEU A 232 -3.02 7.93 0.25
N ASP A 233 -2.09 8.74 -0.27
CA ASP A 233 -1.99 8.96 -1.71
C ASP A 233 -1.57 7.68 -2.44
N GLY A 234 -0.66 6.89 -1.86
CA GLY A 234 -0.24 5.62 -2.45
C GLY A 234 -1.34 4.56 -2.47
N ILE A 235 -2.14 4.48 -1.39
CA ILE A 235 -3.31 3.61 -1.32
C ILE A 235 -4.36 4.02 -2.36
N ASN A 236 -4.61 5.31 -2.51
CA ASN A 236 -5.54 5.83 -3.52
C ASN A 236 -5.10 5.48 -4.94
N ILE A 237 -3.81 5.68 -5.28
CA ILE A 237 -3.26 5.27 -6.58
C ILE A 237 -3.40 3.77 -6.79
N ALA A 238 -3.05 2.97 -5.78
CA ALA A 238 -3.14 1.51 -5.87
C ALA A 238 -4.59 1.05 -6.06
N ALA A 239 -5.56 1.70 -5.40
CA ALA A 239 -6.98 1.39 -5.54
C ALA A 239 -7.51 1.78 -6.94
N GLU A 240 -7.15 2.96 -7.43
CA GLU A 240 -7.52 3.45 -8.76
C GLU A 240 -6.99 2.55 -9.89
N LYS A 241 -5.77 2.02 -9.71
CA LYS A 241 -5.18 1.04 -10.64
C LYS A 241 -5.68 -0.39 -10.44
N GLY A 242 -6.62 -0.63 -9.51
CA GLY A 242 -7.15 -1.96 -9.22
C GLY A 242 -6.16 -2.92 -8.57
N LEU A 243 -5.04 -2.42 -8.04
CA LEU A 243 -4.00 -3.23 -7.38
C LEU A 243 -4.43 -3.67 -5.98
N VAL A 244 -5.23 -2.84 -5.31
CA VAL A 244 -5.86 -3.11 -4.02
C VAL A 244 -7.35 -2.85 -4.09
N GLN A 245 -8.10 -3.60 -3.30
CA GLN A 245 -9.53 -3.40 -3.09
C GLN A 245 -9.82 -3.47 -1.58
N GLY A 246 -10.91 -2.85 -1.13
CA GLY A 246 -11.36 -2.92 0.26
C GLY A 246 -11.97 -4.28 0.59
N TYR A 247 -12.04 -4.66 1.85
CA TYR A 247 -12.70 -5.88 2.30
C TYR A 247 -14.23 -5.79 2.13
N PRO A 248 -14.96 -6.92 2.21
CA PRO A 248 -16.43 -6.91 2.10
C PRO A 248 -17.13 -5.99 3.11
N ASP A 249 -16.52 -5.74 4.27
CA ASP A 249 -16.98 -4.78 5.29
C ASP A 249 -16.73 -3.30 4.93
N GLY A 250 -16.16 -3.03 3.74
CA GLY A 250 -15.81 -1.71 3.24
C GLY A 250 -14.49 -1.14 3.79
N THR A 251 -13.75 -1.87 4.62
CA THR A 251 -12.49 -1.39 5.22
C THR A 251 -11.27 -1.62 4.33
N PHE A 252 -10.21 -0.87 4.55
CA PHE A 252 -8.89 -1.10 3.95
C PHE A 252 -7.98 -1.93 4.86
N GLN A 253 -8.07 -1.80 6.20
CA GLN A 253 -7.20 -2.46 7.18
C GLN A 253 -5.70 -2.16 6.97
N PRO A 254 -5.26 -0.89 7.12
CA PRO A 254 -3.91 -0.45 6.75
C PRO A 254 -2.78 -1.14 7.52
N ASP A 255 -3.02 -1.50 8.77
CA ASP A 255 -2.04 -2.13 9.65
C ASP A 255 -2.04 -3.67 9.57
N LYS A 256 -2.99 -4.27 8.84
CA LYS A 256 -3.02 -5.73 8.66
C LYS A 256 -1.80 -6.18 7.89
N GLU A 257 -1.10 -7.17 8.41
CA GLU A 257 0.05 -7.80 7.74
C GLU A 257 -0.45 -8.65 6.55
N VAL A 258 0.32 -8.67 5.47
CA VAL A 258 -0.06 -9.29 4.21
C VAL A 258 0.51 -10.71 4.13
N THR A 259 -0.31 -11.66 3.69
CA THR A 259 0.12 -13.04 3.39
C THR A 259 0.93 -13.08 2.09
N ARG A 260 1.70 -14.15 1.90
CA ARG A 260 2.46 -14.36 0.65
C ARG A 260 1.54 -14.49 -0.56
N ALA A 261 0.37 -15.12 -0.41
CA ALA A 261 -0.64 -15.22 -1.46
C ALA A 261 -1.25 -13.87 -1.82
N GLU A 262 -1.63 -13.05 -0.84
CA GLU A 262 -2.15 -11.70 -1.09
C GLU A 262 -1.11 -10.82 -1.80
N ALA A 263 0.16 -10.87 -1.36
CA ALA A 263 1.23 -10.12 -1.99
C ALA A 263 1.46 -10.56 -3.44
N ALA A 264 1.44 -11.87 -3.72
CA ALA A 264 1.53 -12.41 -5.07
C ALA A 264 0.37 -11.90 -5.95
N ALA A 265 -0.86 -11.93 -5.44
CA ALA A 265 -2.02 -11.42 -6.17
C ALA A 265 -1.94 -9.92 -6.48
N MET A 266 -1.51 -9.11 -5.52
CA MET A 266 -1.33 -7.67 -5.73
C MET A 266 -0.22 -7.36 -6.73
N ILE A 267 0.89 -8.11 -6.70
CA ILE A 267 1.99 -7.96 -7.66
C ILE A 267 1.58 -8.45 -9.06
N ALA A 268 0.81 -9.53 -9.18
CA ALA A 268 0.27 -9.97 -10.47
C ALA A 268 -0.64 -8.91 -11.11
N ARG A 269 -1.52 -8.28 -10.31
CA ARG A 269 -2.35 -7.15 -10.78
C ARG A 269 -1.50 -5.95 -11.22
N LEU A 270 -0.41 -5.67 -10.51
CA LEU A 270 0.53 -4.62 -10.91
C LEU A 270 1.11 -4.93 -12.30
N LEU A 271 1.60 -6.16 -12.52
CA LEU A 271 2.17 -6.56 -13.80
C LEU A 271 1.16 -6.48 -14.95
N GLY A 272 -0.12 -6.79 -14.70
CA GLY A 272 -1.18 -6.62 -15.70
C GLY A 272 -1.58 -5.17 -15.96
N ALA A 273 -1.21 -4.24 -15.08
CA ALA A 273 -1.52 -2.81 -15.20
C ALA A 273 -0.38 -1.97 -15.81
N LEU A 274 0.82 -2.55 -15.96
CA LEU A 274 1.97 -1.96 -16.63
C LEU A 274 1.93 -2.24 -18.14
#